data_AF-A0A7J3I5L8-F1
#
_entry.id   AF-A0A7J3I5L8-F1
#
_cell.length_a   1.000
_cell.length_b   1.000
_cell.length_c   1.000
_cell.angle_alpha   90.00
_cell.angle_beta   90.00
_cell.angle_gamma   90.00
#
_symmetry.space_group_name_H-M   'P 1'
#
loop_
_entity.id
_entity.type
_entity.pdbx_description
1 polymer ?
#
loop_
_entity_poly.entity_id
_entity_poly.type
_entity_poly.pdbx_seq_one_letter_code
_entity_poly.pdbx_strand_id
1 'polypeptide(L)'
;MSILMRHFGTVLAGVILILIGIDVVLLYYSAVNPSILMAINVVFIGLLLLYRGLTESSKGERKFYFIWSLILIDIAVAVLTSTVTGSVVLGISIFIVGLGSIVIYTVR
;
A
#
# COMPACT_ATOMS: atom_id res chain seq x y z
N MET A 1 -6.03 18.18 -18.89
CA MET A 1 -5.42 17.48 -17.73
C MET A 1 -5.04 18.55 -16.72
N SER A 2 -5.69 18.60 -15.56
CA SER A 2 -5.52 19.73 -14.63
C SER A 2 -4.08 19.78 -14.09
N ILE A 3 -3.58 20.98 -13.80
CA ILE A 3 -2.24 21.21 -13.21
C ILE A 3 -2.04 20.35 -11.96
N LEU A 4 -3.11 20.11 -11.20
CA LEU A 4 -3.15 19.24 -10.02
C LEU A 4 -2.76 17.78 -10.33
N MET A 5 -3.25 17.20 -11.44
CA MET A 5 -2.91 15.82 -11.86
C MET A 5 -1.43 15.69 -12.22
N ARG A 6 -0.84 16.70 -12.85
CA ARG A 6 0.60 16.70 -13.19
C ARG A 6 1.46 16.76 -11.93
N HIS A 7 1.12 17.64 -10.97
CA HIS A 7 1.85 17.78 -9.72
C HIS A 7 1.76 16.51 -8.86
N PHE A 8 0.60 15.85 -8.84
CA PHE A 8 0.43 14.60 -8.11
C PHE A 8 1.35 13.49 -8.65
N GLY A 9 1.45 13.35 -9.97
CA GLY A 9 2.37 12.38 -10.59
C GLY A 9 3.84 12.64 -10.26
N THR A 10 4.25 13.91 -10.25
CA THR A 10 5.63 14.30 -9.89
C THR A 10 5.93 14.08 -8.41
N VAL A 11 4.99 14.41 -7.52
CA VAL A 11 5.12 14.15 -6.07
C VAL A 11 5.17 12.65 -5.79
N LEU A 12 4.31 11.86 -6.45
CA LEU A 12 4.32 10.40 -6.34
C LEU A 12 5.66 9.80 -6.77
N ALA A 13 6.18 10.24 -7.92
CA ALA A 13 7.48 9.80 -8.42
C ALA A 13 8.63 10.18 -7.45
N GLY A 14 8.58 11.38 -6.86
CA GLY A 14 9.53 11.83 -5.85
C GLY A 14 9.49 10.96 -4.58
N VAL A 15 8.30 10.65 -4.07
CA VAL A 15 8.12 9.78 -2.90
C VAL A 15 8.66 8.37 -3.18
N ILE A 16 8.37 7.81 -4.36
CA ILE A 16 8.87 6.49 -4.77
C ILE A 16 10.40 6.48 -4.83
N LEU A 17 11.03 7.51 -5.41
CA LEU A 17 12.50 7.61 -5.47
C LEU A 17 13.13 7.70 -4.09
N ILE A 18 12.52 8.44 -3.15
CA ILE A 18 13.00 8.52 -1.77
C ILE A 18 12.89 7.15 -1.08
N LEU A 19 11.76 6.45 -1.24
CA LEU A 19 11.55 5.12 -0.69
C LEU A 19 12.59 4.12 -1.19
N ILE A 20 12.85 4.10 -2.51
CA ILE A 20 13.90 3.27 -3.11
C ILE A 20 15.28 3.60 -2.52
N GLY A 21 15.59 4.89 -2.34
CA GLY A 21 16.84 5.32 -1.74
C GLY A 21 17.01 4.81 -0.30
N ILE A 22 15.93 4.90 0.50
CA ILE A 22 15.90 4.36 1.87
C ILE A 22 16.10 2.84 1.85
N ASP A 23 15.43 2.12 0.96
CA ASP A 23 15.56 0.66 0.85
C ASP A 23 16.98 0.23 0.52
N VAL A 24 17.62 0.88 -0.45
CA VAL A 24 19.01 0.57 -0.85
C VAL A 24 19.95 0.74 0.33
N VAL A 25 19.78 1.82 1.11
CA VAL A 25 20.58 2.08 2.32
C VAL A 25 20.31 1.01 3.37
N LEU A 26 19.05 0.72 3.70
CA LEU A 26 18.68 -0.24 4.73
C LEU A 26 19.11 -1.68 4.39
N LEU A 27 19.03 -2.06 3.11
CA LEU A 27 19.51 -3.34 2.60
C LEU A 27 21.04 -3.43 2.63
N TYR A 28 21.75 -2.35 2.24
CA TYR A 28 23.21 -2.31 2.31
C TYR A 28 23.73 -2.58 3.72
N TYR A 29 23.07 -2.02 4.74
CA TYR A 29 23.42 -2.25 6.15
C TYR A 29 22.85 -3.54 6.75
N SER A 30 22.11 -4.35 5.97
CA SER A 30 21.38 -5.54 6.47
C SER A 30 20.52 -5.24 7.71
N ALA A 31 20.09 -3.98 7.85
CA ALA A 31 19.47 -3.48 9.08
C ALA A 31 18.01 -3.93 9.22
N VAL A 32 17.37 -4.29 8.10
CA VAL A 32 15.95 -4.63 8.03
C VAL A 32 15.73 -5.80 7.10
N ASN A 33 14.81 -6.69 7.47
CA ASN A 33 14.38 -7.80 6.61
C ASN A 33 13.75 -7.25 5.31
N PRO A 34 14.15 -7.72 4.11
CA PRO A 34 13.61 -7.26 2.83
C PRO A 34 12.07 -7.35 2.73
N SER A 35 11.45 -8.33 3.37
CA SER A 35 10.00 -8.49 3.41
C SER A 35 9.30 -7.36 4.17
N ILE A 36 9.94 -6.82 5.22
CA ILE A 36 9.42 -5.67 5.99
C ILE A 36 9.52 -4.40 5.14
N LEU A 37 10.65 -4.19 4.44
CA LEU A 37 10.83 -3.04 3.55
C LEU A 37 9.80 -3.05 2.42
N MET A 38 9.63 -4.20 1.77
CA MET A 38 8.60 -4.38 0.74
C MET A 38 7.21 -4.05 1.28
N ALA A 39 6.86 -4.54 2.48
CA ALA A 39 5.57 -4.26 3.07
C ALA A 39 5.38 -2.76 3.36
N ILE A 40 6.39 -2.06 3.88
CA ILE A 40 6.35 -0.61 4.11
C ILE A 40 6.08 0.14 2.79
N ASN A 41 6.77 -0.23 1.71
CA ASN A 41 6.52 0.37 0.39
C ASN A 41 5.09 0.16 -0.09
N VAL A 42 4.57 -1.05 0.07
CA VAL A 42 3.19 -1.38 -0.29
C VAL A 42 2.20 -0.54 0.54
N VAL A 43 2.46 -0.30 1.83
CA VAL A 43 1.66 0.64 2.65
C VAL A 43 1.69 2.04 2.04
N PHE A 44 2.87 2.56 1.71
CA PHE A 44 2.98 3.90 1.13
C PHE A 44 2.22 4.03 -0.19
N ILE A 45 2.34 3.05 -1.09
CA ILE A 45 1.57 3.03 -2.35
C ILE A 45 0.07 2.98 -2.04
N GLY A 46 -0.35 2.14 -1.10
CA GLY A 46 -1.74 2.08 -0.63
C GLY A 46 -2.26 3.43 -0.14
N LEU A 47 -1.51 4.12 0.72
CA LEU A 47 -1.86 5.45 1.24
C LEU A 47 -1.95 6.50 0.14
N LEU A 48 -1.07 6.45 -0.86
CA LEU A 48 -1.10 7.37 -2.01
C LEU A 48 -2.34 7.15 -2.89
N LEU A 49 -2.72 5.88 -3.14
CA LEU A 49 -3.97 5.56 -3.82
C LEU A 49 -5.19 5.99 -3.00
N LEU A 50 -5.17 5.80 -1.67
CA LEU A 50 -6.23 6.24 -0.79
C LEU A 50 -6.42 7.76 -0.88
N TYR A 51 -5.33 8.51 -0.76
CA TYR A 51 -5.34 9.97 -0.90
C TYR A 51 -5.85 10.40 -2.28
N ARG A 52 -5.39 9.75 -3.36
CA ARG A 52 -5.89 10.01 -4.71
C ARG A 52 -7.40 9.79 -4.80
N GLY A 53 -7.89 8.67 -4.26
CA GLY A 53 -9.32 8.35 -4.22
C GLY A 53 -10.14 9.41 -3.51
N LEU A 54 -9.67 9.93 -2.36
CA LEU A 54 -10.35 10.98 -1.61
C LEU A 54 -10.45 12.31 -2.39
N THR A 55 -9.48 12.61 -3.25
CA THR A 55 -9.46 13.83 -4.07
C THR A 55 -10.17 13.68 -5.42
N GLU A 56 -10.57 12.46 -5.80
CA GLU A 56 -11.13 12.19 -7.13
C GLU A 56 -12.63 12.53 -7.18
N SER A 57 -13.01 13.25 -8.24
CA SER A 57 -14.38 13.73 -8.43
C SER A 57 -15.27 12.67 -9.09
N SER A 58 -14.68 11.79 -9.90
CA SER A 58 -15.38 10.66 -10.50
C SER A 58 -15.68 9.59 -9.44
N LYS A 59 -16.98 9.29 -9.24
CA LYS A 59 -17.41 8.24 -8.30
C LYS A 59 -16.81 6.86 -8.61
N GLY A 60 -16.64 6.54 -9.89
CA GLY A 60 -16.08 5.26 -10.34
C GLY A 60 -14.60 5.15 -10.02
N GLU A 61 -13.81 6.17 -10.39
CA GLU A 61 -12.38 6.20 -10.11
C GLU A 61 -12.10 6.26 -8.60
N ARG A 62 -12.88 7.05 -7.85
CA ARG A 62 -12.79 7.08 -6.39
C ARG A 62 -12.96 5.69 -5.77
N LYS A 63 -13.98 4.94 -6.19
CA LYS A 63 -14.22 3.58 -5.69
C LYS A 63 -13.08 2.63 -6.07
N PHE A 64 -12.56 2.74 -7.29
CA PHE A 64 -11.39 1.98 -7.74
C PHE A 64 -10.17 2.24 -6.85
N TYR A 65 -9.78 3.50 -6.67
CA TYR A 65 -8.61 3.87 -5.87
C TYR A 65 -8.77 3.46 -4.40
N PHE A 66 -9.97 3.60 -3.84
CA PHE A 66 -10.25 3.21 -2.46
C PHE A 66 -10.11 1.70 -2.27
N ILE A 67 -10.72 0.88 -3.13
CA ILE A 67 -10.63 -0.60 -3.02
C ILE A 67 -9.18 -1.06 -3.16
N TRP A 68 -8.46 -0.57 -4.17
CA TRP A 68 -7.07 -0.96 -4.36
C TRP A 68 -6.17 -0.50 -3.23
N SER A 69 -6.42 0.68 -2.63
CA SER A 69 -5.68 1.11 -1.45
C SER A 69 -5.85 0.15 -0.27
N LEU A 70 -7.07 -0.33 -0.03
CA LEU A 70 -7.36 -1.27 1.05
C LEU A 70 -6.70 -2.62 0.80
N ILE A 71 -6.76 -3.15 -0.43
CA ILE A 71 -6.11 -4.41 -0.80
C ILE A 71 -4.60 -4.33 -0.56
N LEU A 72 -3.95 -3.24 -0.99
CA LEU A 72 -2.52 -3.08 -0.78
C LEU A 72 -2.16 -3.00 0.70
N ILE A 73 -2.91 -2.24 1.49
CA ILE A 73 -2.68 -2.14 2.94
C ILE A 73 -2.86 -3.51 3.60
N ASP A 74 -3.87 -4.28 3.21
CA ASP A 74 -4.11 -5.63 3.73
C ASP A 74 -2.97 -6.61 3.39
N ILE A 75 -2.48 -6.59 2.14
CA ILE A 75 -1.29 -7.34 1.74
C ILE A 75 -0.09 -6.96 2.60
N ALA A 76 0.14 -5.66 2.82
CA ALA A 76 1.26 -5.21 3.63
C ALA A 76 1.17 -5.68 5.08
N VAL A 77 -0.03 -5.61 5.69
CA VAL A 77 -0.27 -6.08 7.06
C VAL A 77 -0.06 -7.59 7.17
N ALA A 78 -0.51 -8.37 6.18
CA ALA A 78 -0.29 -9.81 6.14
C ALA A 78 1.21 -10.17 6.04
N VAL A 79 1.95 -9.48 5.17
CA VAL A 79 3.41 -9.68 5.02
C VAL A 79 4.16 -9.25 6.28
N LEU A 80 3.82 -8.09 6.86
CA LEU A 80 4.40 -7.65 8.13
C LEU A 80 4.16 -8.66 9.24
N THR A 81 2.92 -9.12 9.41
CA THR A 81 2.56 -10.03 10.49
C THR A 81 3.26 -11.37 10.32
N SER A 82 3.25 -11.95 9.12
CA SER A 82 3.96 -13.20 8.85
C SER A 82 5.48 -13.09 9.06
N THR A 83 6.07 -11.94 8.71
CA THR A 83 7.51 -11.73 8.88
C THR A 83 7.89 -11.53 10.35
N VAL A 84 7.12 -10.74 11.11
CA VAL A 84 7.38 -10.45 12.53
C VAL A 84 7.11 -11.67 13.41
N THR A 85 6.05 -12.42 13.14
CA THR A 85 5.68 -13.60 13.94
C THR A 85 6.36 -14.89 13.48
N GLY A 86 6.97 -14.89 12.30
CA GLY A 86 7.49 -16.09 11.64
C GLY A 86 6.40 -17.07 11.16
N SER A 87 5.11 -16.71 11.27
CA SER A 87 3.98 -17.58 10.92
C SER A 87 3.30 -17.13 9.64
N VAL A 88 3.57 -17.86 8.55
CA VAL A 88 2.91 -17.65 7.26
C VAL A 88 1.39 -17.87 7.37
N VAL A 89 0.96 -18.84 8.19
CA VAL A 89 -0.45 -19.15 8.40
C VAL A 89 -1.20 -17.95 8.97
N LEU A 90 -0.63 -17.27 9.98
CA LEU A 90 -1.25 -16.06 10.55
C LEU A 90 -1.37 -14.94 9.53
N GLY A 91 -0.32 -14.72 8.71
CA GLY A 91 -0.38 -13.72 7.63
C GLY A 91 -1.50 -14.01 6.62
N ILE A 92 -1.62 -15.27 6.18
CA ILE A 92 -2.68 -15.70 5.26
C ILE A 92 -4.06 -15.53 5.90
N SER A 93 -4.22 -15.90 7.17
CA SER A 93 -5.51 -15.73 7.87
C SER A 93 -5.93 -14.25 7.94
N ILE A 94 -5.00 -13.35 8.25
CA ILE A 94 -5.26 -11.90 8.27
C ILE A 94 -5.67 -11.42 6.89
N PHE A 95 -4.92 -11.80 5.85
CA PHE A 95 -5.24 -11.42 4.47
C PHE A 95 -6.64 -11.87 4.04
N ILE A 96 -7.04 -13.11 4.37
CA ILE A 96 -8.38 -13.60 4.03
C ILE A 96 -9.47 -12.81 4.77
N VAL A 97 -9.26 -12.49 6.05
CA VAL A 97 -10.21 -11.70 6.85
C VAL A 97 -10.30 -10.25 6.33
N GLY A 98 -9.17 -9.66 5.95
CA GLY A 98 -9.10 -8.32 5.36
C GLY A 98 -9.84 -8.26 4.02
N LEU A 99 -9.56 -9.19 3.11
CA LEU A 99 -10.32 -9.32 1.85
C LEU A 99 -11.82 -9.49 2.08
N GLY A 100 -12.23 -10.34 3.03
CA GLY A 100 -13.64 -10.50 3.40
C GLY A 100 -14.29 -9.18 3.83
N SER A 101 -13.58 -8.38 4.62
CA SER A 101 -14.05 -7.06 5.07
C SER A 101 -14.17 -6.06 3.92
N ILE A 102 -13.21 -6.07 2.98
CA ILE A 102 -13.23 -5.21 1.79
C ILE A 102 -14.41 -5.57 0.87
N VAL A 103 -14.68 -6.86 0.68
CA VAL A 103 -15.82 -7.34 -0.12
C VAL A 103 -17.14 -6.84 0.47
N ILE A 104 -17.33 -6.97 1.80
CA ILE A 104 -18.54 -6.48 2.49
C ILE A 104 -18.71 -4.97 2.26
N TYR A 105 -17.62 -4.20 2.34
CA TYR A 105 -17.66 -2.75 2.15
C TYR A 105 -17.95 -2.36 0.69
N THR A 106 -17.60 -3.21 -0.27
CA THR A 106 -17.73 -2.91 -1.70
C THR A 106 -19.12 -3.22 -2.25
N VAL A 107 -19.84 -4.17 -1.62
CA VAL A 107 -21.20 -4.59 -2.00
C VAL A 107 -22.28 -3.64 -1.48
N ARG A 108 -21.98 -2.85 -0.44
CA ARG A 108 -22.82 -1.72 0.00
C ARG A 108 -22.58 -0.45 -0.82
#